data_AF-A0A662W124-F1
#
_entry.id   AF-A0A662W124-F1
#
_cell.length_a   1.000
_cell.length_b   1.000
_cell.length_c   1.000
_cell.angle_alpha   90.00
_cell.angle_beta   90.00
_cell.angle_gamma   90.00
#
_symmetry.space_group_name_H-M   'P 1'
#
loop_
_entity.id
_entity.type
_entity.pdbx_description
1 polymer ?
#
loop_
_entity_poly.entity_id
_entity_poly.type
_entity_poly.pdbx_seq_one_letter_code
_entity_poly.pdbx_strand_id
1 'polypeptide(L)'
;MRFLTEDFESFLRKNRKLIAILAIALLLICLGNFTRLETVGYLTATQGLEAQFAALRVNGIWLSEAEKPSTFSIKDRELSAENASNWFFGYELDFDPDEQDDGFPNLLINQQPFTVKTNPFGEVEYDERYAWQVDKGIVTLSNGSKARKVIQFEMWRCKLSWALNIWLSGPKAESCDRAWHGGIAWEPDYGGTEIWIKLKSRNFAYFQDNPDEVYFAPAYFGVEYYEIASIDQDNRKTLDDPDMTSCIDLNPKERGETCGIYYERGGTPIDIEETLLTYENVELDPAVFRNEYWIHIDLVTFKPWNHIDFWWKTHSYKWPSITLHFIVYVFVVGKWTVYLSEDEVPQLTPHTPPSLVRRPWSWLTDWWSNPWTLLWTGIFGFFVLLIVIAILAIFAPGALTAITRTLFGRRRET
;
A
#
# COMPACT_ATOMS: atom_id res chain seq x y z
N MET A 1 -54.52 19.66 -6.75
CA MET A 1 -53.20 19.98 -6.16
C MET A 1 -53.20 20.23 -4.65
N ARG A 2 -54.33 20.21 -3.92
CA ARG A 2 -54.36 20.34 -2.44
C ARG A 2 -54.36 19.01 -1.66
N PHE A 3 -54.69 17.89 -2.31
CA PHE A 3 -54.80 16.57 -1.65
C PHE A 3 -53.46 15.84 -1.48
N LEU A 4 -52.43 16.17 -2.27
CA LEU A 4 -51.10 15.54 -2.15
C LEU A 4 -50.25 16.16 -1.03
N THR A 5 -50.58 17.37 -0.57
CA THR A 5 -49.81 18.11 0.43
C THR A 5 -50.16 17.72 1.87
N GLU A 6 -51.43 17.44 2.18
CA GLU A 6 -51.85 17.07 3.54
C GLU A 6 -51.39 15.66 3.96
N ASP A 7 -51.44 14.70 3.04
CA ASP A 7 -50.95 13.34 3.28
C ASP A 7 -49.43 13.28 3.46
N PHE A 8 -48.70 14.11 2.71
CA PHE A 8 -47.25 14.19 2.81
C PHE A 8 -46.78 14.86 4.11
N GLU A 9 -47.40 15.96 4.52
CA GLU A 9 -47.07 16.61 5.80
C GLU A 9 -47.41 15.73 7.01
N SER A 10 -48.54 15.01 6.96
CA SER A 10 -48.94 14.05 7.99
C SER A 10 -47.95 12.89 8.09
N PHE A 11 -47.50 12.36 6.95
CA PHE A 11 -46.48 11.32 6.86
C PHE A 11 -45.12 11.79 7.43
N LEU A 12 -44.68 13.00 7.09
CA LEU A 12 -43.45 13.61 7.62
C LEU A 12 -43.51 13.80 9.14
N ARG A 13 -44.64 14.27 9.69
CA ARG A 13 -44.81 14.43 11.15
C ARG A 13 -44.79 13.10 11.89
N LYS A 14 -45.48 12.08 11.35
CA LYS A 14 -45.60 10.76 11.99
C LYS A 14 -44.25 10.03 12.01
N ASN A 15 -43.44 10.18 10.96
CA ASN A 15 -42.17 9.48 10.80
C ASN A 15 -40.94 10.34 11.07
N ARG A 16 -41.08 11.53 11.68
CA ARG A 16 -40.01 12.52 11.89
C ARG A 16 -38.71 11.96 12.49
N LYS A 17 -38.79 10.97 13.39
CA LYS A 17 -37.62 10.33 14.02
C LYS A 17 -36.91 9.39 13.04
N LEU A 18 -37.67 8.62 12.26
CA LEU A 18 -37.14 7.72 11.24
C LEU A 18 -36.50 8.52 10.10
N ILE A 19 -37.14 9.63 9.69
CA ILE A 19 -36.63 10.54 8.66
C ILE A 19 -35.36 11.24 9.14
N ALA A 20 -35.30 11.68 10.41
CA ALA A 20 -34.07 12.24 10.98
C ALA A 20 -32.93 11.21 11.02
N ILE A 21 -33.22 9.95 11.37
CA ILE A 21 -32.23 8.87 11.35
C ILE A 21 -31.79 8.56 9.91
N LEU A 22 -32.72 8.50 8.95
CA LEU A 22 -32.41 8.31 7.53
C LEU A 22 -31.62 9.48 6.96
N ALA A 23 -31.94 10.71 7.32
CA ALA A 23 -31.21 11.90 6.89
C ALA A 23 -29.82 11.94 7.51
N ILE A 24 -29.65 11.60 8.80
CA ILE A 24 -28.33 11.45 9.44
C ILE A 24 -27.56 10.30 8.81
N ALA A 25 -28.20 9.16 8.50
CA ALA A 25 -27.56 8.06 7.80
C ALA A 25 -27.16 8.44 6.36
N LEU A 26 -28.00 9.15 5.61
CA LEU A 26 -27.68 9.66 4.28
C LEU A 26 -26.56 10.71 4.34
N LEU A 27 -26.56 11.55 5.35
CA LEU A 27 -25.53 12.58 5.58
C LEU A 27 -24.22 11.93 6.04
N LEU A 28 -24.26 10.83 6.81
CA LEU A 28 -23.10 9.99 7.14
C LEU A 28 -22.62 9.16 5.93
N ILE A 29 -23.50 8.77 5.00
CA ILE A 29 -23.13 8.12 3.73
C ILE A 29 -22.51 9.15 2.77
N CYS A 30 -23.06 10.36 2.68
CA CYS A 30 -22.50 11.45 1.89
C CYS A 30 -21.18 11.98 2.47
N LEU A 31 -21.05 12.05 3.80
CA LEU A 31 -19.78 12.35 4.48
C LEU A 31 -18.79 11.17 4.40
N GLY A 32 -19.29 9.93 4.42
CA GLY A 32 -18.51 8.72 4.22
C GLY A 32 -18.02 8.53 2.78
N ASN A 33 -18.70 9.13 1.80
CA ASN A 33 -18.19 9.29 0.43
C ASN A 33 -17.21 10.48 0.30
N PHE A 34 -17.21 11.42 1.26
CA PHE A 34 -16.24 12.52 1.33
C PHE A 34 -14.92 12.10 1.97
N THR A 35 -14.92 11.04 2.77
CA THR A 35 -13.78 10.16 2.79
C THR A 35 -13.86 9.33 1.52
N ARG A 36 -13.31 9.84 0.40
CA ARG A 36 -12.40 8.95 -0.34
C ARG A 36 -11.57 8.36 0.78
N LEU A 37 -11.80 7.08 1.09
CA LEU A 37 -10.89 6.32 1.90
C LEU A 37 -9.61 6.47 1.11
N GLU A 38 -8.80 7.49 1.46
CA GLU A 38 -7.40 7.52 1.16
C GLU A 38 -7.00 6.11 1.51
N THR A 39 -6.70 5.34 0.46
CA THR A 39 -6.42 3.93 0.60
C THR A 39 -5.41 3.87 1.73
N VAL A 40 -5.81 3.28 2.85
CA VAL A 40 -4.94 3.30 4.02
C VAL A 40 -3.86 2.34 3.63
N GLY A 41 -2.66 2.88 3.42
CA GLY A 41 -1.51 2.05 3.19
C GLY A 41 -1.39 1.02 4.28
N TYR A 42 -0.71 -0.07 3.97
CA TYR A 42 -0.31 -0.98 5.02
C TYR A 42 0.36 -0.14 6.13
N LEU A 43 -0.11 -0.28 7.36
CA LEU A 43 0.47 0.32 8.55
C LEU A 43 0.98 -0.85 9.38
N THR A 44 2.22 -1.26 9.11
CA THR A 44 2.91 -2.22 9.97
C THR A 44 3.86 -1.48 10.91
N ALA A 45 4.06 -2.01 12.12
CA ALA A 45 4.95 -1.40 13.11
C ALA A 45 6.42 -1.35 12.65
N THR A 46 6.77 -2.08 11.58
CA THR A 46 8.13 -2.24 11.05
C THR A 46 8.31 -1.57 9.69
N GLN A 47 7.41 -0.66 9.30
CA GLN A 47 7.41 -0.05 7.97
C GLN A 47 8.25 1.23 7.93
N GLY A 48 9.23 1.28 7.03
CA GLY A 48 10.05 2.48 6.78
C GLY A 48 9.65 3.28 5.55
N LEU A 49 9.01 2.60 4.59
CA LEU A 49 8.59 3.18 3.32
C LEU A 49 7.17 2.73 2.98
N GLU A 50 6.50 3.55 2.20
CA GLU A 50 5.20 3.26 1.62
C GLU A 50 5.27 3.50 0.11
N ALA A 51 4.89 2.51 -0.69
CA ALA A 51 4.85 2.61 -2.14
C ALA A 51 3.41 2.85 -2.63
N GLN A 52 3.27 3.77 -3.58
CA GLN A 52 2.02 4.08 -4.26
C GLN A 52 2.26 4.07 -5.77
N PHE A 53 1.54 3.23 -6.52
CA PHE A 53 1.50 3.22 -7.98
C PHE A 53 0.83 4.50 -8.46
N ALA A 54 1.63 5.52 -8.73
CA ALA A 54 1.14 6.90 -8.85
C ALA A 54 0.93 7.33 -10.31
N ALA A 55 1.64 6.74 -11.26
CA ALA A 55 1.47 7.03 -12.66
C ALA A 55 1.95 5.88 -13.56
N LEU A 56 1.43 5.82 -14.77
CA LEU A 56 2.05 5.14 -15.90
C LEU A 56 2.65 6.20 -16.83
N ARG A 57 3.74 5.85 -17.50
CA ARG A 57 4.25 6.61 -18.64
C ARG A 57 4.21 5.71 -19.87
N VAL A 58 3.42 6.10 -20.86
CA VAL A 58 3.23 5.34 -22.10
C VAL A 58 3.65 6.23 -23.25
N ASN A 59 4.64 5.81 -24.06
CA ASN A 59 5.08 6.57 -25.22
C ASN A 59 5.38 8.05 -24.91
N GLY A 60 5.94 8.32 -23.73
CA GLY A 60 6.25 9.67 -23.24
C GLY A 60 5.07 10.46 -22.67
N ILE A 61 3.84 9.93 -22.71
CA ILE A 61 2.63 10.53 -22.14
C ILE A 61 2.44 10.01 -20.73
N TRP A 62 2.12 10.92 -19.80
CA TRP A 62 1.83 10.60 -18.42
C TRP A 62 0.35 10.30 -18.22
N LEU A 63 0.07 9.17 -17.60
CA LEU A 63 -1.25 8.73 -17.20
C LEU A 63 -1.27 8.60 -15.68
N SER A 64 -2.15 9.32 -15.01
CA SER A 64 -2.28 9.26 -13.55
C SER A 64 -3.71 9.59 -13.15
N GLU A 65 -4.03 9.53 -11.86
CA GLU A 65 -5.36 9.91 -11.38
C GLU A 65 -5.77 11.32 -11.86
N ALA A 66 -4.81 12.25 -11.94
CA ALA A 66 -5.01 13.63 -12.37
C ALA A 66 -4.76 13.84 -13.87
N GLU A 67 -3.90 13.04 -14.51
CA GLU A 67 -3.55 13.18 -15.92
C GLU A 67 -4.34 12.17 -16.76
N LYS A 68 -5.45 12.66 -17.32
CA LYS A 68 -6.36 11.90 -18.20
C LYS A 68 -6.42 12.56 -19.57
N PRO A 69 -5.45 12.27 -20.47
CA PRO A 69 -5.44 12.85 -21.80
C PRO A 69 -6.64 12.36 -22.63
N SER A 70 -7.17 13.23 -23.49
CA SER A 70 -8.29 12.87 -24.37
C SER A 70 -7.94 11.78 -25.38
N THR A 71 -6.66 11.68 -25.75
CA THR A 71 -6.14 10.63 -26.62
C THR A 71 -4.71 10.29 -26.20
N PHE A 72 -4.37 9.01 -26.26
CA PHE A 72 -3.01 8.49 -26.11
C PHE A 72 -2.88 7.19 -26.91
N SER A 73 -1.70 6.58 -26.95
CA SER A 73 -1.52 5.31 -27.65
C SER A 73 -0.67 4.35 -26.84
N ILE A 74 -1.15 3.12 -26.68
CA ILE A 74 -0.35 1.99 -26.20
C ILE A 74 -0.07 1.13 -27.43
N LYS A 75 1.22 0.81 -27.65
CA LYS A 75 1.69 0.16 -28.87
C LYS A 75 1.26 0.93 -30.13
N ASP A 76 0.40 0.37 -30.96
CA ASP A 76 -0.10 0.89 -32.24
C ASP A 76 -1.60 1.22 -32.21
N ARG A 77 -2.27 1.14 -31.06
CA ARG A 77 -3.68 1.53 -30.89
C ARG A 77 -3.82 2.90 -30.25
N GLU A 78 -4.69 3.72 -30.83
CA GLU A 78 -5.13 4.99 -30.27
C GLU A 78 -6.29 4.75 -29.28
N LEU A 79 -6.16 5.30 -28.08
CA LEU A 79 -7.01 5.07 -26.91
C LEU A 79 -7.44 6.43 -26.33
N SER A 80 -8.51 6.43 -25.54
CA SER A 80 -9.03 7.64 -24.88
C SER A 80 -9.30 7.36 -23.41
N ALA A 81 -8.83 8.26 -22.53
CA ALA A 81 -9.09 8.15 -21.10
C ALA A 81 -10.58 8.35 -20.76
N GLU A 82 -11.40 8.86 -21.69
CA GLU A 82 -12.86 8.96 -21.53
C GLU A 82 -13.56 7.60 -21.68
N ASN A 83 -12.96 6.69 -22.45
CA ASN A 83 -13.52 5.36 -22.70
C ASN A 83 -12.98 4.29 -21.75
N ALA A 84 -11.91 4.60 -21.00
CA ALA A 84 -11.28 3.71 -20.04
C ALA A 84 -12.29 3.17 -19.02
N SER A 85 -12.44 1.85 -18.99
CA SER A 85 -13.32 1.14 -18.06
C SER A 85 -12.79 1.23 -16.62
N ASN A 86 -11.45 1.32 -16.47
CA ASN A 86 -10.81 1.48 -15.17
C ASN A 86 -9.58 2.41 -15.21
N TRP A 87 -9.45 3.25 -14.19
CA TRP A 87 -8.41 4.28 -14.11
C TRP A 87 -7.98 4.50 -12.65
N PHE A 88 -7.56 3.42 -12.00
CA PHE A 88 -7.23 3.42 -10.59
C PHE A 88 -5.73 3.39 -10.34
N PHE A 89 -5.26 4.35 -9.54
CA PHE A 89 -3.87 4.53 -9.13
C PHE A 89 -3.84 4.68 -7.61
N GLY A 90 -2.98 3.92 -6.92
CA GLY A 90 -2.91 3.94 -5.46
C GLY A 90 -1.99 2.88 -4.90
N TYR A 91 -2.44 2.14 -3.88
CA TYR A 91 -1.68 1.01 -3.33
C TYR A 91 -1.78 -0.24 -4.18
N GLU A 92 -2.75 -0.25 -5.08
CA GLU A 92 -2.89 -1.15 -6.20
C GLU A 92 -3.01 -0.31 -7.47
N LEU A 93 -2.74 -0.93 -8.60
CA LEU A 93 -3.03 -0.38 -9.92
C LEU A 93 -4.13 -1.23 -10.54
N ASP A 94 -5.15 -0.58 -11.09
CA ASP A 94 -6.14 -1.21 -11.95
C ASP A 94 -6.40 -0.28 -13.13
N PHE A 95 -5.77 -0.61 -14.24
CA PHE A 95 -5.72 0.22 -15.42
C PHE A 95 -6.27 -0.55 -16.62
N ASP A 96 -7.40 -0.08 -17.12
CA ASP A 96 -8.04 -0.58 -18.33
C ASP A 96 -8.27 0.63 -19.27
N PRO A 97 -7.49 0.75 -20.35
CA PRO A 97 -7.43 1.97 -21.15
C PRO A 97 -8.57 2.09 -22.18
N ASP A 98 -9.42 1.09 -22.35
CA ASP A 98 -10.53 1.07 -23.29
C ASP A 98 -11.83 0.55 -22.66
N GLU A 99 -12.80 0.17 -23.50
CA GLU A 99 -14.14 -0.21 -23.06
C GLU A 99 -14.10 -1.61 -22.44
N GLN A 100 -14.96 -1.83 -21.45
CA GLN A 100 -15.09 -3.12 -20.80
C GLN A 100 -15.33 -4.24 -21.84
N ASP A 101 -14.42 -5.21 -21.89
CA ASP A 101 -14.44 -6.40 -22.74
C ASP A 101 -13.92 -6.25 -24.19
N ASP A 102 -13.27 -5.14 -24.57
CA ASP A 102 -12.71 -4.98 -25.92
C ASP A 102 -11.41 -4.16 -25.97
N GLY A 103 -10.37 -4.78 -26.55
CA GLY A 103 -9.12 -4.14 -26.90
C GLY A 103 -7.95 -4.52 -26.02
N PHE A 104 -7.72 -3.79 -24.93
CA PHE A 104 -6.63 -4.06 -24.01
C PHE A 104 -7.11 -4.77 -22.75
N PRO A 105 -6.34 -5.73 -22.24
CA PRO A 105 -6.62 -6.32 -20.94
C PRO A 105 -6.26 -5.36 -19.82
N ASN A 106 -6.92 -5.48 -18.67
CA ASN A 106 -6.57 -4.75 -17.46
C ASN A 106 -5.12 -5.03 -17.06
N LEU A 107 -4.33 -3.99 -16.89
CA LEU A 107 -3.05 -4.03 -16.21
C LEU A 107 -3.27 -3.85 -14.71
N LEU A 108 -3.00 -4.92 -13.96
CA LEU A 108 -3.28 -5.00 -12.54
C LEU A 108 -2.00 -5.16 -11.73
N ILE A 109 -1.90 -4.45 -10.60
CA ILE A 109 -0.77 -4.56 -9.68
C ILE A 109 -1.26 -4.54 -8.24
N ASN A 110 -0.71 -5.43 -7.42
CA ASN A 110 -0.83 -5.40 -5.98
C ASN A 110 0.55 -5.53 -5.33
N GLN A 111 0.62 -5.27 -4.03
CA GLN A 111 1.87 -5.30 -3.29
C GLN A 111 1.70 -5.75 -1.85
N GLN A 112 2.80 -6.18 -1.24
CA GLN A 112 2.93 -6.37 0.19
C GLN A 112 3.51 -5.10 0.83
N PRO A 113 3.32 -4.88 2.14
CA PRO A 113 4.06 -3.85 2.87
C PRO A 113 5.56 -4.06 2.81
N PHE A 114 6.31 -2.96 2.83
CA PHE A 114 7.72 -3.00 3.23
C PHE A 114 7.83 -3.53 4.65
N THR A 115 8.65 -4.57 4.83
CA THR A 115 8.85 -5.21 6.13
C THR A 115 10.35 -5.21 6.45
N VAL A 116 10.74 -4.66 7.59
CA VAL A 116 12.13 -4.77 8.07
C VAL A 116 12.50 -6.23 8.31
N LYS A 117 13.63 -6.67 7.74
CA LYS A 117 14.21 -7.97 8.05
C LYS A 117 14.75 -7.92 9.49
N THR A 118 14.43 -8.94 10.27
CA THR A 118 14.91 -9.08 11.65
C THR A 118 15.66 -10.39 11.77
N ASN A 119 16.72 -10.40 12.58
CA ASN A 119 17.48 -11.60 12.85
C ASN A 119 16.64 -12.57 13.72
N PRO A 120 17.08 -13.82 13.95
CA PRO A 120 16.35 -14.78 14.78
C PRO A 120 16.06 -14.32 16.23
N PHE A 121 16.76 -13.29 16.71
CA PHE A 121 16.58 -12.68 18.03
C PHE A 121 15.58 -11.51 18.02
N GLY A 122 15.04 -11.14 16.85
CA GLY A 122 14.08 -10.05 16.67
C GLY A 122 14.72 -8.66 16.61
N GLU A 123 16.04 -8.59 16.40
CA GLU A 123 16.75 -7.33 16.20
C GLU A 123 16.73 -6.95 14.71
N VAL A 124 16.66 -5.65 14.43
CA VAL A 124 16.69 -5.12 13.06
C VAL A 124 17.98 -5.55 12.36
N GLU A 125 17.85 -6.15 11.18
CA GLU A 125 19.00 -6.38 10.31
C GLU A 125 19.40 -5.06 9.64
N TYR A 126 20.60 -4.61 9.96
CA TYR A 126 21.29 -3.56 9.25
C TYR A 126 22.60 -4.11 8.71
N ASP A 127 22.99 -3.61 7.55
CA ASP A 127 24.23 -4.05 6.91
C ASP A 127 25.42 -3.22 7.43
N GLU A 128 25.19 -1.92 7.60
CA GLU A 128 26.21 -0.97 8.02
C GLU A 128 25.64 0.05 9.02
N ARG A 129 26.50 0.48 9.94
CA ARG A 129 26.22 1.53 10.92
C ARG A 129 27.34 2.54 10.87
N TYR A 130 26.96 3.80 10.75
CA TYR A 130 27.85 4.94 10.77
C TYR A 130 27.51 5.84 11.95
N ALA A 131 28.54 6.38 12.59
CA ALA A 131 28.37 7.36 13.65
C ALA A 131 29.45 8.42 13.53
N TRP A 132 29.06 9.69 13.60
CA TRP A 132 30.01 10.81 13.61
C TRP A 132 29.53 11.91 14.53
N GLN A 133 30.47 12.78 14.91
CA GLN A 133 30.22 13.88 15.82
C GLN A 133 30.62 15.20 15.17
N VAL A 134 29.82 16.24 15.41
CA VAL A 134 30.06 17.59 14.94
C VAL A 134 30.16 18.51 16.16
N ASP A 135 31.36 19.06 16.38
CA ASP A 135 31.59 20.05 17.42
C ASP A 135 31.02 21.41 17.00
N LYS A 136 30.14 21.96 17.85
CA LYS A 136 29.50 23.27 17.66
C LYS A 136 30.10 24.35 18.57
N GLY A 137 31.19 24.04 19.26
CA GLY A 137 31.88 24.96 20.16
C GLY A 137 31.13 25.18 21.47
N ILE A 138 31.46 26.27 22.16
CA ILE A 138 30.92 26.60 23.48
C ILE A 138 29.61 27.39 23.33
N VAL A 139 28.56 26.92 23.99
CA VAL A 139 27.26 27.59 24.07
C VAL A 139 26.93 27.99 25.51
N THR A 140 26.17 29.07 25.65
CA THR A 140 25.63 29.50 26.95
C THR A 140 24.23 28.92 27.11
N LEU A 141 24.01 28.11 28.14
CA LEU A 141 22.73 27.52 28.47
C LEU A 141 21.78 28.56 29.07
N SER A 142 20.48 28.25 29.13
CA SER A 142 19.43 29.15 29.65
C SER A 142 19.65 29.58 31.10
N ASN A 143 20.42 28.81 31.87
CA ASN A 143 20.83 29.09 33.25
C ASN A 143 22.14 29.91 33.36
N GLY A 144 22.74 30.33 32.24
CA GLY A 144 23.98 31.11 32.20
C GLY A 144 25.27 30.31 32.26
N SER A 145 25.22 28.98 32.42
CA SER A 145 26.42 28.15 32.38
C SER A 145 26.93 27.96 30.95
N LYS A 146 28.24 27.71 30.81
CA LYS A 146 28.86 27.38 29.53
C LYS A 146 28.94 25.86 29.40
N ALA A 147 28.62 25.36 28.22
CA ALA A 147 28.74 23.95 27.86
C ALA A 147 29.34 23.83 26.47
N ARG A 148 30.13 22.78 26.22
CA ARG A 148 30.54 22.45 24.85
C ARG A 148 29.41 21.66 24.20
N LYS A 149 28.95 22.15 23.06
CA LYS A 149 27.86 21.52 22.30
C LYS A 149 28.47 20.59 21.26
N VAL A 150 28.17 19.30 21.38
CA VAL A 150 28.51 18.30 20.35
C VAL A 150 27.20 17.70 19.84
N ILE A 151 27.09 17.57 18.53
CA ILE A 151 25.99 16.86 17.89
C ILE A 151 26.52 15.50 17.46
N GLN A 152 25.88 14.42 17.90
CA GLN A 152 26.16 13.07 17.43
C GLN A 152 25.09 12.67 16.42
N PHE A 153 25.53 12.15 15.29
CA PHE A 153 24.68 11.55 14.27
C PHE A 153 24.91 10.05 14.24
N GLU A 154 23.84 9.31 14.00
CA GLU A 154 23.90 7.89 13.70
C GLU A 154 23.11 7.61 12.42
N MET A 155 23.71 6.84 11.52
CA MET A 155 23.09 6.37 10.30
C MET A 155 23.09 4.84 10.26
N TRP A 156 21.94 4.27 9.96
CA TRP A 156 21.72 2.83 9.89
C TRP A 156 21.26 2.45 8.49
N ARG A 157 21.95 1.51 7.82
CA ARG A 157 21.50 0.92 6.55
C ARG A 157 20.59 -0.26 6.84
N CYS A 158 19.31 0.00 7.07
CA CYS A 158 18.32 -1.02 7.41
C CYS A 158 17.92 -1.85 6.19
N LYS A 159 17.79 -3.17 6.36
CA LYS A 159 17.35 -4.08 5.31
C LYS A 159 15.85 -4.35 5.40
N LEU A 160 15.13 -4.13 4.31
CA LEU A 160 13.71 -4.37 4.17
C LEU A 160 13.45 -5.38 3.05
N SER A 161 12.34 -6.11 3.16
CA SER A 161 11.74 -6.89 2.08
C SER A 161 10.49 -6.19 1.56
N TRP A 162 10.32 -6.19 0.24
CA TRP A 162 9.11 -5.73 -0.41
C TRP A 162 8.79 -6.66 -1.58
N ALA A 163 7.52 -6.86 -1.87
CA ALA A 163 7.09 -7.71 -2.97
C ALA A 163 5.85 -7.14 -3.63
N LEU A 164 5.74 -7.34 -4.95
CA LEU A 164 4.59 -6.93 -5.74
C LEU A 164 4.30 -7.97 -6.81
N ASN A 165 3.04 -8.06 -7.24
CA ASN A 165 2.64 -8.88 -8.37
C ASN A 165 2.02 -8.00 -9.45
N ILE A 166 2.48 -8.17 -10.70
CA ILE A 166 1.94 -7.52 -11.90
C ILE A 166 1.29 -8.61 -12.74
N TRP A 167 0.05 -8.40 -13.17
CA TRP A 167 -0.65 -9.36 -14.03
C TRP A 167 -1.62 -8.69 -14.99
N LEU A 168 -1.98 -9.43 -16.04
CA LEU A 168 -3.07 -9.05 -16.94
C LEU A 168 -4.33 -9.85 -16.60
N SER A 169 -5.49 -9.27 -16.84
CA SER A 169 -6.78 -9.95 -16.74
C SER A 169 -7.76 -9.35 -17.72
N GLY A 170 -8.67 -10.17 -18.23
CA GLY A 170 -9.67 -9.74 -19.20
C GLY A 170 -10.47 -10.91 -19.77
N PRO A 171 -11.57 -10.67 -20.49
CA PRO A 171 -12.18 -11.66 -21.35
C PRO A 171 -11.28 -12.05 -22.53
N LYS A 172 -11.66 -13.15 -23.18
CA LYS A 172 -10.98 -13.66 -24.37
C LYS A 172 -10.80 -12.61 -25.48
N ALA A 173 -11.75 -11.71 -25.67
CA ALA A 173 -11.70 -10.71 -26.74
C ALA A 173 -10.47 -9.79 -26.60
N GLU A 174 -10.07 -9.44 -25.38
CA GLU A 174 -8.89 -8.63 -25.08
C GLU A 174 -7.57 -9.40 -25.17
N SER A 175 -7.59 -10.71 -25.44
CA SER A 175 -6.34 -11.46 -25.60
C SER A 175 -5.71 -11.26 -26.98
N CYS A 176 -6.53 -11.09 -28.02
CA CYS A 176 -6.10 -10.75 -29.37
C CYS A 176 -7.28 -10.42 -30.32
N ASP A 177 -7.02 -9.63 -31.36
CA ASP A 177 -7.93 -9.53 -32.49
C ASP A 177 -7.73 -10.68 -33.47
N ARG A 178 -8.83 -11.26 -33.95
CA ARG A 178 -8.78 -12.34 -34.95
C ARG A 178 -8.94 -11.82 -36.37
N ALA A 179 -8.08 -12.29 -37.26
CA ALA A 179 -8.21 -12.09 -38.69
C ALA A 179 -9.31 -12.99 -39.29
N TRP A 180 -9.86 -12.61 -40.45
CA TRP A 180 -10.88 -13.37 -41.18
C TRP A 180 -10.46 -14.82 -41.52
N HIS A 181 -9.16 -15.07 -41.69
CA HIS A 181 -8.61 -16.40 -41.95
C HIS A 181 -8.43 -17.24 -40.67
N GLY A 182 -8.79 -16.71 -39.50
CA GLY A 182 -8.73 -17.37 -38.21
C GLY A 182 -7.39 -17.24 -37.48
N GLY A 183 -6.40 -16.56 -38.06
CA GLY A 183 -5.15 -16.21 -37.39
C GLY A 183 -5.30 -14.99 -36.47
N ILE A 184 -4.20 -14.62 -35.83
CA ILE A 184 -4.10 -13.40 -35.00
C ILE A 184 -3.82 -12.22 -35.92
N ALA A 185 -4.69 -11.22 -35.90
CA ALA A 185 -4.50 -9.96 -36.62
C ALA A 185 -3.66 -8.97 -35.80
N TRP A 186 -3.92 -8.93 -34.50
CA TRP A 186 -3.29 -8.00 -33.56
C TRP A 186 -3.30 -8.58 -32.14
N GLU A 187 -2.34 -8.19 -31.31
CA GLU A 187 -2.26 -8.56 -29.90
C GLU A 187 -1.95 -7.32 -29.06
N PRO A 188 -2.58 -7.16 -27.88
CA PRO A 188 -2.20 -6.13 -26.94
C PRO A 188 -0.82 -6.41 -26.38
N ASP A 189 -0.06 -5.35 -26.14
CA ASP A 189 1.23 -5.42 -25.46
C ASP A 189 1.46 -4.10 -24.73
N TYR A 190 1.71 -4.19 -23.43
CA TYR A 190 2.08 -3.03 -22.61
C TYR A 190 3.56 -2.67 -22.74
N GLY A 191 4.31 -3.34 -23.61
CA GLY A 191 5.69 -3.03 -23.96
C GLY A 191 5.93 -1.53 -24.22
N GLY A 192 6.94 -0.97 -23.56
CA GLY A 192 7.28 0.46 -23.58
C GLY A 192 6.54 1.30 -22.53
N THR A 193 5.80 0.67 -21.61
CA THR A 193 5.13 1.36 -20.49
C THR A 193 6.03 1.37 -19.25
N GLU A 194 6.20 2.53 -18.62
CA GLU A 194 6.90 2.66 -17.34
C GLU A 194 5.87 2.77 -16.19
N ILE A 195 5.95 1.91 -15.20
CA ILE A 195 5.14 1.99 -13.97
C ILE A 195 5.89 2.83 -12.95
N TRP A 196 5.41 4.05 -12.69
CA TRP A 196 6.04 4.98 -11.75
C TRP A 196 5.45 4.87 -10.36
N ILE A 197 6.31 4.56 -9.41
CA ILE A 197 5.98 4.26 -8.03
C ILE A 197 6.54 5.35 -7.14
N LYS A 198 5.63 5.97 -6.40
CA LYS A 198 5.92 7.01 -5.43
C LYS A 198 6.21 6.38 -4.08
N LEU A 199 7.38 6.69 -3.53
CA LEU A 199 7.83 6.23 -2.22
C LEU A 199 7.69 7.35 -1.20
N LYS A 200 6.91 7.11 -0.15
CA LYS A 200 6.76 8.03 0.98
C LYS A 200 7.43 7.43 2.21
N SER A 201 8.30 8.22 2.83
CA SER A 201 8.95 7.84 4.08
C SER A 201 7.92 7.78 5.22
N ARG A 202 8.00 6.73 6.04
CA ARG A 202 7.13 6.53 7.21
C ARG A 202 7.98 6.28 8.45
N ASN A 203 7.46 6.65 9.61
CA ASN A 203 8.14 6.46 10.89
C ASN A 203 8.18 4.96 11.26
N PHE A 204 9.33 4.48 11.71
CA PHE A 204 9.45 3.16 12.34
C PHE A 204 8.98 3.19 13.80
N ALA A 205 8.48 2.05 14.30
CA ALA A 205 8.24 1.89 15.74
C ALA A 205 9.52 2.01 16.58
N TYR A 206 10.70 1.70 16.02
CA TYR A 206 11.98 1.72 16.74
C TYR A 206 12.58 3.12 16.96
N PHE A 207 12.07 4.14 16.26
CA PHE A 207 12.53 5.54 16.38
C PHE A 207 11.39 6.48 16.84
N GLN A 208 10.32 5.89 17.40
CA GLN A 208 9.06 6.57 17.73
C GLN A 208 9.23 7.70 18.76
N ASP A 209 10.31 7.70 19.54
CA ASP A 209 10.58 8.70 20.58
C ASP A 209 11.24 9.99 20.04
N ASN A 210 11.71 10.03 18.79
CA ASN A 210 12.28 11.23 18.14
C ASN A 210 11.81 11.39 16.67
N PRO A 211 10.49 11.47 16.40
CA PRO A 211 9.97 11.48 15.03
C PRO A 211 10.36 12.73 14.23
N ASP A 212 10.64 13.86 14.91
CA ASP A 212 10.97 15.14 14.28
C ASP A 212 12.47 15.28 13.93
N GLU A 213 13.31 14.35 14.40
CA GLU A 213 14.77 14.38 14.22
C GLU A 213 15.32 13.13 13.52
N VAL A 214 14.44 12.36 12.86
CA VAL A 214 14.79 11.14 12.12
C VAL A 214 14.45 11.32 10.65
N TYR A 215 15.45 11.07 9.81
CA TYR A 215 15.36 11.21 8.37
C TYR A 215 15.51 9.86 7.68
N PHE A 216 14.77 9.68 6.58
CA PHE A 216 14.72 8.44 5.82
C PHE A 216 15.13 8.70 4.37
N ALA A 217 16.00 7.83 3.87
CA ALA A 217 16.37 7.83 2.46
C ALA A 217 16.41 6.40 1.93
N PRO A 218 15.64 6.06 0.88
CA PRO A 218 15.88 4.83 0.14
C PRO A 218 17.27 4.88 -0.48
N ALA A 219 18.01 3.79 -0.37
CA ALA A 219 19.37 3.67 -0.88
C ALA A 219 19.47 2.68 -2.04
N TYR A 220 18.67 1.62 -1.96
CA TYR A 220 18.78 0.49 -2.88
C TYR A 220 17.44 -0.21 -3.01
N PHE A 221 17.12 -0.59 -4.24
CA PHE A 221 15.99 -1.44 -4.59
C PHE A 221 16.50 -2.49 -5.59
N GLY A 222 16.79 -3.69 -5.11
CA GLY A 222 17.32 -4.76 -5.97
C GLY A 222 16.42 -5.98 -5.95
N VAL A 223 16.24 -6.59 -7.12
CA VAL A 223 15.47 -7.82 -7.24
C VAL A 223 16.24 -8.98 -6.57
N GLU A 224 15.61 -9.61 -5.58
CA GLU A 224 16.11 -10.80 -4.89
C GLU A 224 15.84 -12.05 -5.75
N TYR A 225 14.60 -12.19 -6.21
CA TYR A 225 14.14 -13.21 -7.15
C TYR A 225 12.76 -12.81 -7.71
N TYR A 226 12.29 -13.56 -8.71
CA TYR A 226 10.96 -13.41 -9.29
C TYR A 226 10.28 -14.77 -9.46
N GLU A 227 8.96 -14.77 -9.54
CA GLU A 227 8.14 -15.94 -9.82
C GLU A 227 7.21 -15.62 -10.98
N ILE A 228 7.20 -16.47 -12.01
CA ILE A 228 6.27 -16.34 -13.14
C ILE A 228 5.10 -17.31 -12.93
N ALA A 229 3.90 -16.83 -13.22
CA ALA A 229 2.71 -17.65 -13.29
C ALA A 229 1.84 -17.25 -14.49
N SER A 230 0.92 -18.13 -14.86
CA SER A 230 -0.11 -17.85 -15.84
C SER A 230 -1.46 -18.38 -15.39
N ILE A 231 -2.53 -17.80 -15.94
CA ILE A 231 -3.88 -18.33 -15.84
C ILE A 231 -4.40 -18.58 -17.26
N ASP A 232 -4.83 -19.80 -17.55
CA ASP A 232 -5.40 -20.14 -18.86
C ASP A 232 -6.91 -19.83 -18.96
N GLN A 233 -7.46 -20.03 -20.15
CA GLN A 233 -8.90 -19.88 -20.45
C GLN A 233 -9.85 -20.67 -19.53
N ASP A 234 -9.36 -21.74 -18.89
CA ASP A 234 -10.13 -22.60 -17.98
C ASP A 234 -9.92 -22.20 -16.50
N ASN A 235 -9.31 -21.02 -16.26
CA ASN A 235 -8.90 -20.50 -14.95
C ASN A 235 -7.89 -21.40 -14.22
N ARG A 236 -7.12 -22.21 -14.94
CA ARG A 236 -6.08 -23.04 -14.34
C ARG A 236 -4.80 -22.22 -14.20
N LYS A 237 -4.32 -22.13 -12.96
CA LYS A 237 -3.02 -21.54 -12.64
C LYS A 237 -1.87 -22.50 -12.99
N THR A 238 -0.88 -22.00 -13.72
CA THR A 238 0.40 -22.69 -13.96
C THR A 238 1.53 -21.84 -13.39
N LEU A 239 2.40 -22.45 -12.57
CA LEU A 239 3.61 -21.81 -12.05
C LEU A 239 4.78 -22.14 -12.96
N ASP A 240 5.72 -21.20 -13.11
CA ASP A 240 6.90 -21.31 -13.97
C ASP A 240 6.56 -21.74 -15.41
N ASP A 241 5.49 -21.13 -15.95
CA ASP A 241 4.97 -21.50 -17.26
C ASP A 241 5.96 -21.11 -18.38
N PRO A 242 6.50 -22.08 -19.14
CA PRO A 242 7.46 -21.79 -20.21
C PRO A 242 6.85 -20.97 -21.35
N ASP A 243 5.53 -21.00 -21.53
CA ASP A 243 4.85 -20.19 -22.55
C ASP A 243 4.91 -18.69 -22.23
N MET A 244 5.10 -18.33 -20.94
CA MET A 244 5.17 -16.94 -20.50
C MET A 244 6.55 -16.30 -20.69
N THR A 245 7.60 -17.09 -20.92
CA THR A 245 8.98 -16.57 -20.97
C THR A 245 9.17 -15.53 -22.08
N SER A 246 8.46 -15.66 -23.21
CA SER A 246 8.49 -14.66 -24.31
C SER A 246 7.45 -13.55 -24.17
N CYS A 247 6.56 -13.64 -23.19
CA CYS A 247 5.45 -12.70 -23.00
C CYS A 247 5.65 -11.77 -21.80
N ILE A 248 6.65 -12.04 -20.96
CA ILE A 248 6.98 -11.28 -19.76
C ILE A 248 8.46 -10.88 -19.79
N ASP A 249 8.71 -9.60 -20.02
CA ASP A 249 10.02 -8.99 -19.87
C ASP A 249 9.88 -7.62 -19.21
N LEU A 250 10.63 -7.41 -18.14
CA LEU A 250 10.59 -6.21 -17.31
C LEU A 250 12.01 -5.70 -17.07
N ASN A 251 12.14 -4.44 -16.69
CA ASN A 251 13.39 -3.92 -16.12
C ASN A 251 13.07 -3.04 -14.88
N PRO A 252 13.53 -3.40 -13.68
CA PRO A 252 14.28 -4.62 -13.37
C PRO A 252 13.37 -5.86 -13.31
N LYS A 253 13.93 -7.03 -13.64
CA LYS A 253 13.31 -8.36 -13.54
C LYS A 253 14.24 -9.40 -12.92
N GLU A 254 15.51 -9.39 -13.32
CA GLU A 254 16.47 -10.42 -12.97
C GLU A 254 17.15 -10.14 -11.64
N ARG A 255 17.60 -11.21 -10.97
CA ARG A 255 18.30 -11.08 -9.70
C ARG A 255 19.52 -10.18 -9.84
N GLY A 256 19.59 -9.15 -8.99
CA GLY A 256 20.68 -8.17 -8.98
C GLY A 256 20.45 -6.94 -9.85
N GLU A 257 19.42 -6.92 -10.70
CA GLU A 257 18.96 -5.69 -11.33
C GLU A 257 18.30 -4.78 -10.29
N THR A 258 18.41 -3.47 -10.52
CA THR A 258 17.99 -2.45 -9.55
C THR A 258 17.04 -1.44 -10.16
N CYS A 259 16.13 -0.93 -9.33
CA CYS A 259 15.35 0.26 -9.70
C CYS A 259 16.23 1.51 -9.51
N GLY A 260 16.20 2.42 -10.49
CA GLY A 260 16.68 3.78 -10.27
C GLY A 260 15.83 4.48 -9.20
N ILE A 261 16.49 5.27 -8.33
CA ILE A 261 15.82 6.11 -7.33
C ILE A 261 15.87 7.54 -7.84
N TYR A 262 14.78 8.29 -7.68
CA TYR A 262 14.63 9.64 -8.21
C TYR A 262 14.05 10.56 -7.13
N TYR A 263 14.44 11.84 -7.13
CA TYR A 263 13.80 12.86 -6.30
C TYR A 263 12.45 13.34 -6.85
N GLU A 264 12.23 13.17 -8.15
CA GLU A 264 11.02 13.61 -8.83
C GLU A 264 10.64 12.65 -9.95
N ARG A 265 9.34 12.58 -10.24
CA ARG A 265 8.80 11.77 -11.34
C ARG A 265 9.38 12.23 -12.69
N GLY A 266 9.94 11.30 -13.45
CA GLY A 266 10.58 11.59 -14.75
C GLY A 266 11.96 12.27 -14.65
N GLY A 267 12.53 12.39 -13.45
CA GLY A 267 13.85 12.96 -13.24
C GLY A 267 15.00 12.03 -13.65
N THR A 268 16.22 12.37 -13.23
CA THR A 268 17.40 11.51 -13.39
C THR A 268 17.66 10.67 -12.13
N PRO A 269 18.16 9.44 -12.26
CA PRO A 269 18.45 8.61 -11.11
C PRO A 269 19.57 9.22 -10.27
N ILE A 270 19.50 9.02 -8.95
CA ILE A 270 20.43 9.58 -7.97
C ILE A 270 21.07 8.46 -7.15
N ASP A 271 22.33 8.67 -6.75
CA ASP A 271 23.01 7.86 -5.75
C ASP A 271 22.98 8.59 -4.40
N ILE A 272 22.04 8.19 -3.55
CA ILE A 272 21.89 8.78 -2.22
C ILE A 272 22.98 8.27 -1.26
N GLU A 273 23.46 7.04 -1.45
CA GLU A 273 24.49 6.46 -0.58
C GLU A 273 25.80 7.22 -0.69
N GLU A 274 26.28 7.45 -1.92
CA GLU A 274 27.49 8.24 -2.16
C GLU A 274 27.35 9.66 -1.58
N THR A 275 26.19 10.29 -1.78
CA THR A 275 25.90 11.63 -1.26
C THR A 275 25.96 11.65 0.28
N LEU A 276 25.39 10.65 0.95
CA LEU A 276 25.36 10.57 2.42
C LEU A 276 26.76 10.33 3.01
N LEU A 277 27.58 9.50 2.37
CA LEU A 277 28.94 9.23 2.81
C LEU A 277 29.83 10.49 2.76
N THR A 278 29.51 11.50 1.92
CA THR A 278 30.25 12.77 1.91
C THR A 278 30.08 13.63 3.17
N TYR A 279 29.06 13.36 4.00
CA TYR A 279 28.81 14.10 5.25
C TYR A 279 29.64 13.61 6.45
N GLU A 280 30.59 12.69 6.23
CA GLU A 280 31.53 12.29 7.27
C GLU A 280 32.30 13.52 7.81
N ASN A 281 32.16 13.80 9.11
CA ASN A 281 32.72 14.97 9.82
C ASN A 281 32.12 16.34 9.46
N VAL A 282 31.01 16.39 8.72
CA VAL A 282 30.28 17.62 8.40
C VAL A 282 28.87 17.55 9.00
N GLU A 283 28.25 18.70 9.26
CA GLU A 283 26.83 18.71 9.62
C GLU A 283 26.02 18.21 8.42
N LEU A 284 25.22 17.18 8.67
CA LEU A 284 24.24 16.67 7.72
C LEU A 284 23.32 17.81 7.29
N ASP A 285 23.11 17.97 5.98
CA ASP A 285 22.04 18.82 5.48
C ASP A 285 20.74 17.99 5.43
N PRO A 286 19.75 18.26 6.30
CA PRO A 286 18.48 17.55 6.28
C PRO A 286 17.74 17.67 4.95
N ALA A 287 18.04 18.68 4.13
CA ALA A 287 17.40 18.89 2.83
C ALA A 287 17.73 17.80 1.79
N VAL A 288 18.79 17.00 2.04
CA VAL A 288 19.11 15.80 1.23
C VAL A 288 18.01 14.75 1.39
N PHE A 289 17.38 14.68 2.55
CA PHE A 289 16.28 13.78 2.81
C PHE A 289 14.97 14.41 2.35
N ARG A 290 14.31 13.73 1.43
CA ARG A 290 13.01 14.13 0.92
C ARG A 290 11.91 13.37 1.65
N ASN A 291 10.74 13.98 1.70
CA ASN A 291 9.52 13.31 2.14
C ASN A 291 8.99 12.31 1.10
N GLU A 292 9.54 12.38 -0.11
CA GLU A 292 9.05 11.71 -1.30
C GLU A 292 10.23 11.35 -2.20
N TYR A 293 10.23 10.11 -2.67
CA TYR A 293 11.14 9.60 -3.69
C TYR A 293 10.32 8.84 -4.73
N TRP A 294 10.93 8.53 -5.86
CA TRP A 294 10.30 7.78 -6.94
C TRP A 294 11.20 6.67 -7.41
N ILE A 295 10.57 5.59 -7.89
CA ILE A 295 11.19 4.50 -8.65
C ILE A 295 10.28 4.18 -9.83
N HIS A 296 10.76 3.41 -10.80
CA HIS A 296 9.89 2.84 -11.82
C HIS A 296 10.29 1.40 -12.17
N ILE A 297 9.35 0.69 -12.80
CA ILE A 297 9.54 -0.61 -13.43
C ILE A 297 9.11 -0.47 -14.88
N ASP A 298 9.99 -0.83 -15.80
CA ASP A 298 9.72 -0.79 -17.24
C ASP A 298 9.10 -2.11 -17.68
N LEU A 299 7.93 -2.04 -18.31
CA LEU A 299 7.35 -3.16 -19.03
C LEU A 299 8.01 -3.20 -20.41
N VAL A 300 9.05 -4.01 -20.60
CA VAL A 300 9.72 -4.15 -21.90
C VAL A 300 8.83 -4.94 -22.86
N THR A 301 8.21 -6.01 -22.36
CA THR A 301 7.16 -6.77 -23.04
C THR A 301 6.24 -7.33 -21.97
N PHE A 302 4.94 -7.05 -22.05
CA PHE A 302 3.99 -7.62 -21.11
C PHE A 302 2.65 -7.80 -21.79
N LYS A 303 2.40 -9.03 -22.24
CA LYS A 303 1.28 -9.35 -23.11
C LYS A 303 0.68 -10.74 -22.86
N PRO A 304 -0.55 -10.98 -23.32
CA PRO A 304 -1.14 -12.32 -23.29
C PRO A 304 -0.34 -13.27 -24.16
N TRP A 305 -0.31 -14.54 -23.79
CA TRP A 305 0.10 -15.58 -24.73
C TRP A 305 -1.13 -16.05 -25.50
N ASN A 306 -1.01 -16.13 -26.82
CA ASN A 306 -2.06 -16.63 -27.69
C ASN A 306 -1.55 -17.78 -28.55
N HIS A 307 -2.38 -18.79 -28.70
CA HIS A 307 -2.15 -19.89 -29.63
C HIS A 307 -3.39 -20.17 -30.46
N ILE A 308 -3.19 -20.28 -31.77
CA ILE A 308 -4.22 -20.69 -32.71
C ILE A 308 -3.87 -22.06 -33.24
N ASP A 309 -4.73 -23.03 -32.97
CA ASP A 309 -4.68 -24.31 -33.66
C ASP A 309 -5.16 -24.10 -35.10
N PHE A 310 -4.27 -24.28 -36.07
CA PHE A 310 -4.57 -24.06 -37.48
C PHE A 310 -5.66 -25.00 -38.02
N TRP A 311 -5.71 -26.24 -37.53
CA TRP A 311 -6.64 -27.27 -38.03
C TRP A 311 -8.04 -27.09 -37.48
N TRP A 312 -8.15 -26.78 -36.20
CA TRP A 312 -9.44 -26.62 -35.52
C TRP A 312 -9.89 -25.16 -35.43
N LYS A 313 -9.03 -24.21 -35.83
CA LYS A 313 -9.21 -22.75 -35.67
C LYS A 313 -9.52 -22.34 -34.23
N THR A 314 -9.19 -23.20 -33.28
CA THR A 314 -9.40 -23.00 -31.84
C THR A 314 -8.35 -22.04 -31.34
N HIS A 315 -8.79 -21.06 -30.56
CA HIS A 315 -7.93 -20.08 -29.92
C HIS A 315 -7.86 -20.37 -28.44
N SER A 316 -6.63 -20.54 -27.95
CA SER A 316 -6.28 -20.66 -26.55
C SER A 316 -5.42 -19.46 -26.15
N TYR A 317 -5.62 -18.98 -24.93
CA TYR A 317 -4.88 -17.86 -24.39
C TYR A 317 -4.50 -18.11 -22.93
N LYS A 318 -3.48 -17.38 -22.48
CA LYS A 318 -3.03 -17.36 -21.09
C LYS A 318 -2.69 -15.93 -20.68
N TRP A 319 -3.12 -15.56 -19.49
CA TRP A 319 -2.79 -14.26 -18.89
C TRP A 319 -1.47 -14.34 -18.12
N PRO A 320 -0.51 -13.43 -18.37
CA PRO A 320 0.73 -13.36 -17.63
C PRO A 320 0.54 -12.85 -16.20
N SER A 321 1.35 -13.37 -15.28
CA SER A 321 1.52 -12.87 -13.91
C SER A 321 2.99 -13.00 -13.54
N ILE A 322 3.56 -11.98 -12.91
CA ILE A 322 4.92 -12.00 -12.39
C ILE A 322 4.96 -11.35 -11.01
N THR A 323 5.50 -12.09 -10.04
CA THR A 323 5.76 -11.59 -8.70
C THR A 323 7.24 -11.25 -8.59
N LEU A 324 7.54 -10.00 -8.22
CA LEU A 324 8.90 -9.52 -7.98
C LEU A 324 9.13 -9.39 -6.49
N HIS A 325 10.24 -9.94 -6.00
CA HIS A 325 10.69 -9.81 -4.62
C HIS A 325 11.94 -8.93 -4.57
N PHE A 326 11.91 -7.91 -3.72
CA PHE A 326 12.98 -6.93 -3.58
C PHE A 326 13.65 -7.01 -2.22
N ILE A 327 14.98 -6.86 -2.24
CA ILE A 327 15.74 -6.39 -1.09
C ILE A 327 15.85 -4.88 -1.22
N VAL A 328 15.49 -4.19 -0.14
CA VAL A 328 15.47 -2.73 -0.10
C VAL A 328 16.35 -2.27 1.04
N TYR A 329 17.25 -1.32 0.77
CA TYR A 329 18.02 -0.65 1.82
C TYR A 329 17.48 0.75 2.04
N VAL A 330 17.28 1.10 3.30
CA VAL A 330 16.85 2.43 3.73
C VAL A 330 17.84 2.93 4.76
N PHE A 331 18.40 4.12 4.51
CA PHE A 331 19.15 4.85 5.51
C PHE A 331 18.20 5.51 6.49
N VAL A 332 18.44 5.26 7.77
CA VAL A 332 17.78 5.95 8.88
C VAL A 332 18.82 6.79 9.58
N VAL A 333 18.65 8.11 9.57
CA VAL A 333 19.59 9.06 10.18
C VAL A 333 18.92 9.86 11.28
N GLY A 334 19.49 9.86 12.47
CA GLY A 334 18.94 10.58 13.64
C GLY A 334 19.95 11.49 14.32
N LYS A 335 19.46 12.54 14.99
CA LYS A 335 20.27 13.46 15.79
C LYS A 335 20.20 13.11 17.28
N TRP A 336 21.36 13.16 17.95
CA TRP A 336 21.46 13.21 19.40
C TRP A 336 22.27 14.43 19.80
N THR A 337 21.67 15.36 20.55
CA THR A 337 22.39 16.53 21.08
C THR A 337 22.78 16.28 22.53
N VAL A 338 24.08 16.20 22.81
CA VAL A 338 24.60 16.04 24.18
C VAL A 338 25.28 17.34 24.59
N TYR A 339 24.81 17.92 25.71
CA TYR A 339 25.50 19.03 26.37
C TYR A 339 26.39 18.44 27.45
N LEU A 340 27.70 18.59 27.28
CA LEU A 340 28.68 18.19 28.29
C LEU A 340 29.12 19.44 29.06
N SER A 341 29.00 19.41 30.40
CA SER A 341 29.72 20.36 31.26
C SER A 341 31.21 20.05 31.15
N GLU A 342 32.07 21.08 31.17
CA GLU A 342 33.53 20.90 30.99
C GLU A 342 34.17 19.96 32.03
N ASP A 343 33.47 19.68 33.14
CA ASP A 343 34.01 18.95 34.29
C ASP A 343 33.53 17.47 34.40
N GLU A 344 32.65 16.99 33.52
CA GLU A 344 32.14 15.60 33.57
C GLU A 344 32.38 14.85 32.26
N VAL A 345 33.56 14.21 32.14
CA VAL A 345 33.78 13.10 31.20
C VAL A 345 33.81 11.78 31.99
N PRO A 346 32.68 11.09 32.17
CA PRO A 346 32.66 9.79 32.83
C PRO A 346 33.19 8.69 31.88
N GLN A 347 34.08 7.82 32.39
CA GLN A 347 34.45 6.58 31.70
C GLN A 347 33.29 5.59 31.73
N LEU A 348 32.95 5.04 30.56
CA LEU A 348 31.87 4.06 30.39
C LEU A 348 32.23 2.72 31.03
N THR A 349 31.42 2.27 31.98
CA THR A 349 31.38 0.86 32.41
C THR A 349 30.35 0.10 31.58
N PRO A 350 30.66 -1.12 31.09
CA PRO A 350 29.71 -1.94 30.36
C PRO A 350 28.52 -2.34 31.26
N HIS A 351 27.30 -2.16 30.75
CA HIS A 351 26.09 -2.64 31.41
C HIS A 351 25.75 -4.04 30.91
N THR A 352 25.50 -4.97 31.82
CA THR A 352 24.89 -6.26 31.51
C THR A 352 23.39 -6.07 31.20
N PRO A 353 22.86 -6.66 30.11
CA PRO A 353 21.46 -6.52 29.75
C PRO A 353 20.54 -7.28 30.72
N PRO A 354 19.32 -6.76 30.98
CA PRO A 354 18.33 -7.46 31.79
C PRO A 354 17.77 -8.68 31.05
N SER A 355 17.60 -9.80 31.75
CA SER A 355 16.90 -10.96 31.22
C SER A 355 15.39 -10.68 31.14
N LEU A 356 14.83 -10.61 29.94
CA LEU A 356 13.39 -10.54 29.72
C LEU A 356 12.86 -11.92 29.32
N VAL A 357 12.23 -12.61 30.28
CA VAL A 357 11.44 -13.81 30.04
C VAL A 357 10.18 -13.41 29.25
N ARG A 358 10.07 -13.82 27.98
CA ARG A 358 8.86 -13.66 27.16
C ARG A 358 7.70 -14.47 27.76
N ARG A 359 6.58 -13.81 28.05
CA ARG A 359 5.29 -14.46 28.32
C ARG A 359 4.45 -14.43 27.03
N PRO A 360 4.19 -15.58 26.39
CA PRO A 360 3.24 -15.63 25.27
C PRO A 360 1.84 -15.24 25.77
N TRP A 361 1.04 -14.60 24.90
CA TRP A 361 -0.36 -14.14 25.08
C TRP A 361 -0.61 -12.73 25.66
N SER A 362 0.40 -11.86 25.83
CA SER A 362 0.16 -10.47 26.28
C SER A 362 -0.72 -9.66 25.32
N TRP A 363 -0.65 -9.97 24.03
CA TRP A 363 -1.50 -9.36 23.01
C TRP A 363 -3.00 -9.60 23.23
N LEU A 364 -3.38 -10.69 23.91
CA LEU A 364 -4.77 -11.00 24.22
C LEU A 364 -5.28 -10.13 25.39
N THR A 365 -4.43 -9.87 26.39
CA THR A 365 -4.77 -9.00 27.52
C THR A 365 -4.81 -7.52 27.12
N ASP A 366 -3.97 -7.11 26.18
CA ASP A 366 -3.94 -5.74 25.64
C ASP A 366 -5.16 -5.49 24.72
N TRP A 367 -5.65 -6.52 24.03
CA TRP A 367 -6.86 -6.46 23.22
C TRP A 367 -8.13 -6.21 24.05
N TRP A 368 -8.27 -6.87 25.21
CA TRP A 368 -9.45 -6.77 26.08
C TRP A 368 -9.43 -5.57 27.04
N SER A 369 -8.34 -4.79 27.08
CA SER A 369 -8.21 -3.61 27.94
C SER A 369 -8.45 -2.28 27.21
N ASN A 370 -8.65 -2.30 25.87
CA ASN A 370 -8.95 -1.10 25.09
C ASN A 370 -10.46 -0.72 25.12
N PRO A 371 -10.84 0.45 25.66
CA PRO A 371 -12.24 0.86 25.79
C PRO A 371 -12.95 1.07 24.45
N TRP A 372 -12.24 1.36 23.36
CA TRP A 372 -12.81 1.57 22.03
C TRP A 372 -13.17 0.25 21.34
N THR A 373 -12.36 -0.79 21.52
CA THR A 373 -12.64 -2.14 20.99
C THR A 373 -13.87 -2.76 21.68
N LEU A 374 -14.03 -2.51 22.97
CA LEU A 374 -15.22 -2.88 23.75
C LEU A 374 -16.48 -2.12 23.29
N LEU A 375 -16.34 -0.84 22.94
CA LEU A 375 -17.44 -0.03 22.40
C LEU A 375 -17.91 -0.57 21.03
N TRP A 376 -16.97 -0.85 20.12
CA TRP A 376 -17.27 -1.34 18.77
C TRP A 376 -17.90 -2.75 18.77
N THR A 377 -17.36 -3.66 19.59
CA THR A 377 -17.92 -5.01 19.74
C THR A 377 -19.31 -4.98 20.38
N GLY A 378 -19.55 -4.06 21.33
CA GLY A 378 -20.87 -3.83 21.93
C GLY A 378 -21.90 -3.25 20.95
N ILE A 379 -21.52 -2.26 20.14
CA ILE A 379 -22.40 -1.64 19.13
C ILE A 379 -22.75 -2.67 18.05
N PHE A 380 -21.77 -3.39 17.52
CA PHE A 380 -22.00 -4.41 16.49
C PHE A 380 -22.91 -5.53 17.01
N GLY A 381 -22.65 -6.03 18.21
CA GLY A 381 -23.49 -7.04 18.86
C GLY A 381 -24.94 -6.59 19.05
N PHE A 382 -25.16 -5.32 19.40
CA PHE A 382 -26.51 -4.76 19.57
C PHE A 382 -27.29 -4.69 18.24
N PHE A 383 -26.64 -4.29 17.15
CA PHE A 383 -27.28 -4.23 15.84
C PHE A 383 -27.62 -5.62 15.28
N VAL A 384 -26.72 -6.60 15.46
CA VAL A 384 -26.99 -8.00 15.09
C VAL A 384 -28.19 -8.53 15.88
N LEU A 385 -28.26 -8.25 17.19
CA LEU A 385 -29.39 -8.64 18.03
C LEU A 385 -30.72 -8.03 17.52
N LEU A 386 -30.73 -6.74 17.17
CA LEU A 386 -31.92 -6.07 16.65
C LEU A 386 -32.38 -6.65 15.32
N ILE A 387 -31.44 -6.97 14.41
CA ILE A 387 -31.74 -7.60 13.13
C ILE A 387 -32.35 -8.99 13.34
N VAL A 388 -31.76 -9.80 14.22
CA VAL A 388 -32.29 -11.12 14.56
C VAL A 388 -33.70 -11.02 15.16
N ILE A 389 -33.95 -10.08 16.06
CA ILE A 389 -35.28 -9.85 16.65
C ILE A 389 -36.28 -9.40 15.57
N ALA A 390 -35.89 -8.51 14.66
CA ALA A 390 -36.75 -8.06 13.57
C ALA A 390 -37.09 -9.19 12.59
N ILE A 391 -36.11 -10.01 12.21
CA ILE A 391 -36.32 -11.18 11.35
C ILE A 391 -37.24 -12.19 12.04
N LEU A 392 -37.01 -12.49 13.32
CA LEU A 392 -37.87 -13.40 14.08
C LEU A 392 -39.30 -12.84 14.25
N ALA A 393 -39.47 -11.52 14.39
CA ALA A 393 -40.78 -10.90 14.49
C ALA A 393 -41.58 -10.95 13.18
N ILE A 394 -40.91 -10.90 12.03
CA ILE A 394 -41.54 -10.92 10.71
C ILE A 394 -41.78 -12.35 10.21
N PHE A 395 -40.77 -13.23 10.33
CA PHE A 395 -40.76 -14.54 9.67
C PHE A 395 -41.07 -15.71 10.61
N ALA A 396 -40.97 -15.55 11.93
CA ALA A 396 -41.27 -16.62 12.89
C ALA A 396 -41.86 -16.09 14.21
N PRO A 397 -43.06 -15.47 14.19
CA PRO A 397 -43.63 -14.80 15.38
C PRO A 397 -43.78 -15.75 16.58
N GLY A 398 -44.07 -17.03 16.34
CA GLY A 398 -44.21 -18.05 17.38
C GLY A 398 -42.93 -18.36 18.16
N ALA A 399 -41.76 -18.20 17.54
CA ALA A 399 -40.48 -18.40 18.21
C ALA A 399 -40.18 -17.26 19.21
N LEU A 400 -40.56 -16.03 18.85
CA LEU A 400 -40.40 -14.85 19.70
C LEU A 400 -41.30 -14.92 20.95
N THR A 401 -42.52 -15.44 20.80
CA THR A 401 -43.46 -15.69 21.90
C THR A 401 -42.97 -16.79 22.85
N ALA A 402 -42.30 -17.82 22.33
CA ALA A 402 -41.72 -18.89 23.15
C ALA A 402 -40.51 -18.40 23.98
N ILE A 403 -39.64 -17.58 23.36
CA ILE A 403 -38.44 -16.99 24.00
C ILE A 403 -38.83 -15.97 25.09
N THR A 404 -39.79 -15.09 24.81
CA THR A 404 -40.28 -14.11 25.79
C THR A 404 -40.96 -14.79 26.99
N ARG A 405 -41.71 -15.88 26.75
CA ARG A 405 -42.36 -16.66 27.82
C ARG A 405 -41.36 -17.46 28.66
N THR A 406 -40.19 -17.82 28.14
CA THR A 406 -39.13 -18.50 28.91
C THR A 406 -38.21 -17.52 29.65
N LEU A 407 -37.91 -16.35 29.08
CA LEU A 407 -37.08 -15.33 29.72
C LEU A 407 -37.82 -14.51 30.79
N PHE A 408 -39.10 -14.22 30.59
CA PHE A 408 -39.90 -13.40 31.52
C PHE A 408 -40.98 -14.18 32.27
N GLY A 409 -41.19 -15.47 31.95
CA GLY A 409 -42.19 -16.34 32.58
C GLY A 409 -41.69 -17.08 33.81
N ARG A 410 -41.09 -16.37 34.78
CA ARG A 410 -41.02 -16.81 36.19
C ARG A 410 -41.15 -15.61 37.13
N ARG A 411 -42.33 -15.00 37.14
CA ARG A 411 -42.92 -14.55 38.42
C ARG A 411 -44.12 -15.44 38.67
N ARG A 412 -43.90 -16.48 39.49
CA ARG A 412 -44.99 -17.12 40.24
C ARG A 412 -45.43 -16.09 41.27
N GLU A 413 -46.70 -15.76 41.20
CA GLU A 413 -47.46 -15.27 42.33
C GLU A 413 -47.32 -16.30 43.47
N THR A 414 -46.91 -15.81 44.63
CA THR A 414 -47.44 -16.24 45.93
C THR A 414 -48.14 -15.05 46.53
#